data_AF-A0A7C4UJD0-F1
#
_entry.id   AF-A0A7C4UJD0-F1
#
_cell.length_a   1.000
_cell.length_b   1.000
_cell.length_c   1.000
_cell.angle_alpha   90.00
_cell.angle_beta   90.00
_cell.angle_gamma   90.00
#
_symmetry.space_group_name_H-M   'P 1'
#
loop_
_entity.id
_entity.type
_entity.pdbx_description
1 polymer ?
#
loop_
_entity_poly.entity_id
_entity_poly.type
_entity_poly.pdbx_seq_one_letter_code
_entity_poly.pdbx_strand_id
1 'polypeptide(L)'
;MKISPSAEVYAWRELARRAGIQAESGFKRLGVPILYGSPENADSSHPALIVCRAVDSTWDNLLLLRKQDLRWIPVSEVIPPGSSVPFKNAIPVLFWGEHVDGRTQPFAKRLANGSIVFHADILATTLFMLTRWEETVSKTKDKHSRFLAVDSVACKLDFLDIPIVDQYALILREWLKLAVPHWVPQQNTPVINLTHDIDHVYQYANPLSVARALGIALTSKQPLPTMFAELKALRTQLFDPSNGERYRAIYALASHSNALGFRSRFYFMSGKASLKQQGYNPDNSLVQEAFRFLQQYGHEIGFHPGYSTFGNPSILAQEKNRLERALDGKVLGGRQHFLRFRVPHTWRHWEQAGMEYDSTLGYADHEGFRCGTCHPYQPFDIEEDRTISLREIPLIVMDTTLIEYRKMTIEGGRKAILELARKCMEVEGVFTLLWHNATLVGKYLDWGKMYIETLPYLKELIEKDQGC
;
A
#
# COMPACT_ATOMS: atom_id res chain seq x y z
N MET A 1 -22.63 1.39 -8.57
CA MET A 1 -21.78 1.70 -9.75
C MET A 1 -22.12 0.73 -10.87
N LYS A 2 -22.27 1.21 -12.12
CA LYS A 2 -22.37 0.31 -13.27
C LYS A 2 -20.98 -0.18 -13.69
N ILE A 3 -20.76 -1.49 -13.66
CA ILE A 3 -19.52 -2.11 -14.14
C ILE A 3 -19.56 -2.13 -15.67
N SER A 4 -18.60 -1.43 -16.29
CA SER A 4 -18.38 -1.40 -17.73
C SER A 4 -17.66 -2.67 -18.21
N PRO A 5 -17.70 -2.99 -19.51
CA PRO A 5 -16.91 -4.08 -20.07
C PRO A 5 -15.39 -3.91 -19.81
N SER A 6 -14.88 -2.68 -19.88
CA SER A 6 -13.46 -2.37 -19.61
C SER A 6 -13.07 -2.68 -18.16
N ALA A 7 -13.94 -2.29 -17.20
CA ALA A 7 -13.75 -2.58 -15.78
C ALA A 7 -13.86 -4.08 -15.47
N GLU A 8 -14.76 -4.80 -16.14
CA GLU A 8 -14.86 -6.26 -16.02
C GLU A 8 -13.57 -6.95 -16.47
N VAL A 9 -13.06 -6.60 -17.67
CA VAL A 9 -11.79 -7.13 -18.20
C VAL A 9 -10.63 -6.82 -17.26
N TYR A 10 -10.61 -5.60 -16.71
CA TYR A 10 -9.63 -5.18 -15.72
C TYR A 10 -9.67 -6.07 -14.47
N ALA A 11 -10.84 -6.26 -13.86
CA ALA A 11 -11.01 -7.06 -12.65
C ALA A 11 -10.57 -8.51 -12.85
N TRP A 12 -10.93 -9.10 -13.99
CA TRP A 12 -10.47 -10.44 -14.36
C TRP A 12 -8.96 -10.52 -14.49
N ARG A 13 -8.31 -9.54 -15.14
CA ARG A 13 -6.84 -9.50 -15.26
C ARG A 13 -6.17 -9.43 -13.88
N GLU A 14 -6.74 -8.63 -12.98
CA GLU A 14 -6.24 -8.43 -11.63
C GLU A 14 -6.36 -9.69 -10.76
N LEU A 15 -7.47 -10.42 -10.85
CA LEU A 15 -7.65 -11.72 -10.19
C LEU A 15 -6.76 -12.79 -10.82
N ALA A 16 -6.68 -12.84 -12.16
CA ALA A 16 -5.92 -13.85 -12.90
C ALA A 16 -4.44 -13.88 -12.51
N ARG A 17 -3.77 -12.71 -12.51
CA ARG A 17 -2.34 -12.64 -12.18
C ARG A 17 -2.04 -13.08 -10.75
N ARG A 18 -2.92 -12.74 -9.80
CA ARG A 18 -2.80 -13.16 -8.40
C ARG A 18 -3.11 -14.64 -8.21
N ALA A 19 -4.05 -15.16 -9.00
CA ALA A 19 -4.36 -16.59 -9.05
C ALA A 19 -3.24 -17.43 -9.71
N GLY A 20 -2.22 -16.80 -10.32
CA GLY A 20 -1.08 -17.50 -10.94
C GLY A 20 -1.27 -17.81 -12.42
N ILE A 21 -2.13 -17.05 -13.11
CA ILE A 21 -2.33 -17.15 -14.56
C ILE A 21 -1.36 -16.18 -15.26
N GLN A 22 -0.61 -16.69 -16.26
CA GLN A 22 0.39 -15.90 -16.97
C GLN A 22 -0.21 -14.69 -17.71
N ALA A 23 0.42 -13.53 -17.49
CA ALA A 23 -0.08 -12.21 -17.87
C ALA A 23 -0.39 -12.03 -19.37
N GLU A 24 0.37 -12.66 -20.27
CA GLU A 24 0.18 -12.50 -21.72
C GLU A 24 -1.04 -13.25 -22.27
N SER A 25 -1.60 -14.18 -21.50
CA SER A 25 -2.62 -15.11 -21.98
C SER A 25 -3.98 -15.01 -21.29
N GLY A 26 -3.99 -14.50 -20.05
CA GLY A 26 -5.18 -14.49 -19.21
C GLY A 26 -5.88 -15.85 -19.18
N PHE A 27 -7.19 -15.84 -19.01
CA PHE A 27 -7.98 -17.07 -18.96
C PHE A 27 -8.14 -17.79 -20.30
N LYS A 28 -7.84 -17.14 -21.42
CA LYS A 28 -8.01 -17.75 -22.76
C LYS A 28 -7.17 -19.01 -22.93
N ARG A 29 -5.97 -19.07 -22.37
CA ARG A 29 -5.10 -20.27 -22.42
C ARG A 29 -5.57 -21.41 -21.51
N LEU A 30 -6.39 -21.12 -20.49
CA LEU A 30 -6.97 -22.17 -19.65
C LEU A 30 -8.07 -22.94 -20.39
N GLY A 31 -8.57 -22.42 -21.52
CA GLY A 31 -9.65 -23.05 -22.28
C GLY A 31 -10.99 -23.07 -21.54
N VAL A 32 -11.11 -22.31 -20.44
CA VAL A 32 -12.34 -22.22 -19.64
C VAL A 32 -13.06 -20.93 -20.05
N PRO A 33 -14.27 -21.03 -20.64
CA PRO A 33 -15.13 -19.87 -20.86
C PRO A 33 -15.43 -19.18 -19.53
N ILE A 34 -15.43 -17.84 -19.55
CA ILE A 34 -15.73 -17.04 -18.38
C ILE A 34 -16.93 -16.18 -18.65
N LEU A 35 -17.82 -16.13 -17.66
CA LEU A 35 -19.03 -15.34 -17.69
C LEU A 35 -19.16 -14.52 -16.40
N TYR A 36 -19.42 -13.23 -16.56
CA TYR A 36 -19.85 -12.35 -15.48
C TYR A 36 -21.32 -11.99 -15.67
N GLY A 37 -22.21 -12.64 -14.93
CA GLY A 37 -23.65 -12.53 -15.14
C GLY A 37 -24.44 -13.72 -14.61
N SER A 38 -25.66 -13.90 -15.11
CA SER A 38 -26.53 -15.01 -14.71
C SER A 38 -25.97 -16.36 -15.20
N PRO A 39 -25.91 -17.41 -14.35
CA PRO A 39 -25.55 -18.76 -14.77
C PRO A 39 -26.42 -19.33 -15.89
N GLU A 40 -27.66 -18.83 -16.05
CA GLU A 40 -28.58 -19.24 -17.11
C GLU A 40 -28.10 -18.85 -18.51
N ASN A 41 -27.20 -17.85 -18.59
CA ASN A 41 -26.62 -17.40 -19.86
C ASN A 41 -25.39 -18.25 -20.27
N ALA A 42 -24.94 -19.18 -19.43
CA ALA A 42 -23.83 -20.06 -19.76
C ALA A 42 -24.30 -21.21 -20.66
N ASP A 43 -23.50 -21.52 -21.68
CA ASP A 43 -23.71 -22.72 -22.49
C ASP A 43 -23.55 -23.97 -21.60
N SER A 44 -24.61 -24.77 -21.50
CA SER A 44 -24.63 -25.97 -20.65
C SER A 44 -23.78 -27.11 -21.20
N SER A 45 -23.36 -27.04 -22.47
CA SER A 45 -22.62 -28.11 -23.16
C SER A 45 -21.14 -28.18 -22.79
N HIS A 46 -20.56 -27.11 -22.23
CA HIS A 46 -19.15 -27.07 -21.84
C HIS A 46 -18.98 -26.44 -20.44
N PRO A 47 -18.06 -26.94 -19.59
CA PRO A 47 -17.77 -26.33 -18.30
C PRO A 47 -17.31 -24.87 -18.43
N ALA A 48 -17.89 -23.98 -17.63
CA ALA A 48 -17.51 -22.56 -17.57
C ALA A 48 -17.19 -22.10 -16.14
N LEU A 49 -16.45 -21.01 -16.01
CA LEU A 49 -16.31 -20.24 -14.78
C LEU A 49 -17.29 -19.07 -14.82
N ILE A 50 -18.21 -19.03 -13.86
CA ILE A 50 -19.29 -18.05 -13.81
C ILE A 50 -19.19 -17.29 -12.48
N VAL A 51 -19.21 -15.96 -12.54
CA VAL A 51 -19.38 -15.10 -11.36
C VAL A 51 -20.71 -14.38 -11.47
N CYS A 52 -21.60 -14.60 -10.50
CA CYS A 52 -22.90 -13.95 -10.47
C CYS A 52 -22.71 -12.45 -10.20
N ARG A 53 -23.13 -11.61 -11.16
CA ARG A 53 -23.02 -10.16 -11.08
C ARG A 53 -24.00 -9.58 -10.06
N ALA A 54 -23.51 -8.75 -9.14
CA ALA A 54 -24.34 -7.99 -8.21
C ALA A 54 -25.07 -6.83 -8.92
N VAL A 55 -26.23 -6.43 -8.37
CA VAL A 55 -26.99 -5.27 -8.89
C VAL A 55 -26.20 -3.99 -8.65
N ASP A 56 -26.18 -3.07 -9.63
CA ASP A 56 -25.36 -1.85 -9.57
C ASP A 56 -25.61 -0.98 -8.31
N SER A 57 -26.81 -1.02 -7.72
CA SER A 57 -27.19 -0.27 -6.49
C SER A 57 -26.57 -0.85 -5.20
N THR A 58 -26.02 -2.06 -5.24
CA THR A 58 -25.44 -2.74 -4.06
C THR A 58 -24.20 -2.06 -3.51
N TRP A 59 -23.51 -1.25 -4.32
CA TRP A 59 -22.32 -0.52 -3.91
C TRP A 59 -22.63 0.55 -2.86
N ASP A 60 -23.73 1.29 -3.04
CA ASP A 60 -24.20 2.26 -2.05
C ASP A 60 -24.70 1.57 -0.78
N ASN A 61 -25.35 0.41 -0.92
CA ASN A 61 -25.79 -0.40 0.22
C ASN A 61 -24.62 -0.86 1.09
N LEU A 62 -23.47 -1.20 0.49
CA LEU A 62 -22.27 -1.59 1.22
C LEU A 62 -21.74 -0.46 2.11
N LEU A 63 -21.83 0.80 1.67
CA LEU A 63 -21.42 1.97 2.48
C LEU A 63 -22.27 2.15 3.74
N LEU A 64 -23.51 1.65 3.72
CA LEU A 64 -24.48 1.74 4.81
C LEU A 64 -24.55 0.45 5.65
N LEU A 65 -23.83 -0.60 5.25
CA LEU A 65 -23.88 -1.90 5.91
C LEU A 65 -23.35 -1.79 7.33
N ARG A 66 -24.02 -2.45 8.28
CA ARG A 66 -23.55 -2.52 9.67
C ARG A 66 -22.65 -3.74 9.83
N LYS A 67 -21.66 -3.65 10.73
CA LYS A 67 -20.67 -4.71 10.99
C LYS A 67 -21.30 -6.10 11.18
N GLN A 68 -22.38 -6.20 11.95
CA GLN A 68 -23.07 -7.45 12.24
C GLN A 68 -23.82 -8.06 11.05
N ASP A 69 -24.09 -7.27 10.01
CA ASP A 69 -24.83 -7.70 8.83
C ASP A 69 -23.89 -8.21 7.72
N LEU A 70 -22.56 -7.99 7.86
CA LEU A 70 -21.58 -8.56 6.94
C LEU A 70 -21.48 -10.08 7.15
N ARG A 71 -21.67 -10.85 6.07
CA ARG A 71 -21.49 -12.31 6.12
C ARG A 71 -20.00 -12.65 6.04
N TRP A 72 -19.56 -13.42 7.03
CA TRP A 72 -18.25 -14.05 7.10
C TRP A 72 -18.41 -15.55 6.90
N ILE A 73 -17.62 -16.14 6.00
CA ILE A 73 -17.70 -17.57 5.66
C ILE A 73 -16.39 -18.25 6.05
N PRO A 74 -16.41 -19.36 6.81
CA PRO A 74 -15.21 -20.12 7.12
C PRO A 74 -14.42 -20.50 5.85
N VAL A 75 -13.09 -20.50 5.92
CA VAL A 75 -12.23 -20.81 4.76
C VAL A 75 -12.59 -22.16 4.12
N SER A 76 -12.91 -23.16 4.93
CA SER A 76 -13.31 -24.50 4.48
C SER A 76 -14.60 -24.52 3.64
N GLU A 77 -15.41 -23.48 3.68
CA GLU A 77 -16.67 -23.36 2.94
C GLU A 77 -16.56 -22.47 1.70
N VAL A 78 -15.44 -21.74 1.52
CA VAL A 78 -15.20 -20.91 0.32
C VAL A 78 -14.29 -21.59 -0.70
N ILE A 79 -13.46 -22.53 -0.26
CA ILE A 79 -12.58 -23.33 -1.13
C ILE A 79 -13.24 -24.67 -1.48
N PRO A 80 -12.79 -25.36 -2.54
CA PRO A 80 -13.29 -26.69 -2.84
C PRO A 80 -12.92 -27.74 -1.78
N PRO A 81 -13.74 -28.78 -1.56
CA PRO A 81 -13.41 -29.86 -0.65
C PRO A 81 -12.05 -30.50 -0.95
N GLY A 82 -11.23 -30.71 0.09
CA GLY A 82 -9.90 -31.30 -0.02
C GLY A 82 -8.80 -30.34 -0.50
N SER A 83 -9.12 -29.08 -0.80
CA SER A 83 -8.13 -28.04 -1.12
C SER A 83 -7.66 -27.33 0.15
N SER A 84 -6.58 -26.55 0.05
CA SER A 84 -6.09 -25.72 1.14
C SER A 84 -5.60 -24.36 0.62
N VAL A 85 -5.64 -23.38 1.50
CA VAL A 85 -5.07 -22.04 1.31
C VAL A 85 -4.25 -21.68 2.56
N PRO A 86 -3.25 -20.79 2.45
CA PRO A 86 -2.32 -20.51 3.55
C PRO A 86 -2.92 -19.66 4.69
N PHE A 87 -4.11 -19.09 4.49
CA PHE A 87 -4.83 -18.31 5.50
C PHE A 87 -5.99 -19.10 6.12
N LYS A 88 -6.33 -18.79 7.38
CA LYS A 88 -7.35 -19.53 8.16
C LYS A 88 -8.57 -18.71 8.58
N ASN A 89 -8.47 -17.37 8.51
CA ASN A 89 -9.54 -16.49 8.96
C ASN A 89 -10.74 -16.58 8.02
N ALA A 90 -11.94 -16.49 8.58
CA ALA A 90 -13.17 -16.41 7.79
C ALA A 90 -13.09 -15.27 6.77
N ILE A 91 -13.75 -15.47 5.64
CA ILE A 91 -13.69 -14.61 4.48
C ILE A 91 -14.95 -13.75 4.44
N PRO A 92 -14.83 -12.40 4.47
CA PRO A 92 -15.98 -11.52 4.35
C PRO A 92 -16.49 -11.53 2.91
N VAL A 93 -17.81 -11.49 2.72
CA VAL A 93 -18.45 -11.38 1.40
C VAL A 93 -19.11 -10.02 1.25
N LEU A 94 -18.50 -9.14 0.46
CA LEU A 94 -18.97 -7.76 0.29
C LEU A 94 -20.16 -7.67 -0.66
N PHE A 95 -20.18 -8.50 -1.71
CA PHE A 95 -21.18 -8.48 -2.75
C PHE A 95 -21.67 -9.90 -3.06
N TRP A 96 -22.99 -10.02 -3.24
CA TRP A 96 -23.66 -11.22 -3.70
C TRP A 96 -24.28 -10.95 -5.06
N GLY A 97 -24.27 -11.96 -5.93
CA GLY A 97 -24.89 -11.87 -7.24
C GLY A 97 -26.38 -11.51 -7.18
N GLU A 98 -26.90 -10.98 -8.28
CA GLU A 98 -28.32 -10.70 -8.43
C GLU A 98 -29.14 -11.99 -8.22
N HIS A 99 -30.23 -11.87 -7.47
CA HIS A 99 -31.09 -12.99 -7.05
C HIS A 99 -30.40 -14.08 -6.21
N VAL A 100 -29.19 -13.85 -5.72
CA VAL A 100 -28.53 -14.73 -4.76
C VAL A 100 -28.89 -14.29 -3.35
N ASP A 101 -29.57 -15.16 -2.60
CA ASP A 101 -29.69 -14.99 -1.17
C ASP A 101 -28.38 -15.41 -0.49
N GLY A 102 -27.61 -14.39 -0.14
CA GLY A 102 -26.36 -14.51 0.61
C GLY A 102 -26.52 -15.06 2.03
N ARG A 103 -27.67 -15.58 2.47
CA ARG A 103 -27.79 -16.37 3.71
C ARG A 103 -27.83 -17.87 3.45
N THR A 104 -28.30 -18.27 2.28
CA THR A 104 -28.59 -19.66 1.93
C THR A 104 -27.64 -20.21 0.88
N GLN A 105 -27.13 -19.37 -0.02
CA GLN A 105 -26.23 -19.81 -1.07
C GLN A 105 -24.76 -19.89 -0.59
N PRO A 106 -23.97 -20.87 -1.07
CA PRO A 106 -22.55 -20.97 -0.78
C PRO A 106 -21.76 -19.89 -1.52
N PHE A 107 -20.53 -19.63 -1.10
CA PHE A 107 -19.62 -18.69 -1.77
C PHE A 107 -19.41 -19.05 -3.24
N ALA A 108 -19.09 -20.32 -3.50
CA ALA A 108 -18.99 -20.91 -4.83
C ALA A 108 -19.44 -22.36 -4.81
N LYS A 109 -19.85 -22.91 -5.96
CA LYS A 109 -20.19 -24.33 -6.12
C LYS A 109 -19.79 -24.85 -7.50
N ARG A 110 -19.54 -26.15 -7.58
CA ARG A 110 -19.41 -26.88 -8.85
C ARG A 110 -20.76 -27.46 -9.26
N LEU A 111 -21.17 -27.24 -10.51
CA LEU A 111 -22.38 -27.83 -11.10
C LEU A 111 -22.10 -29.23 -11.67
N ALA A 112 -23.17 -29.98 -11.94
CA ALA A 112 -23.08 -31.32 -12.51
C ALA A 112 -22.40 -31.36 -13.89
N ASN A 113 -22.55 -30.30 -14.70
CA ASN A 113 -21.86 -30.17 -15.99
C ASN A 113 -20.39 -29.74 -15.86
N GLY A 114 -19.85 -29.70 -14.63
CA GLY A 114 -18.46 -29.33 -14.36
C GLY A 114 -18.21 -27.83 -14.20
N SER A 115 -19.18 -26.96 -14.53
CA SER A 115 -19.04 -25.50 -14.38
C SER A 115 -18.87 -25.09 -12.92
N ILE A 116 -18.17 -23.99 -12.69
CA ILE A 116 -17.97 -23.40 -11.36
C ILE A 116 -18.73 -22.09 -11.31
N VAL A 117 -19.62 -21.95 -10.32
CA VAL A 117 -20.43 -20.75 -10.10
C VAL A 117 -20.02 -20.12 -8.78
N PHE A 118 -19.49 -18.90 -8.84
CA PHE A 118 -19.30 -18.03 -7.69
C PHE A 118 -20.57 -17.21 -7.49
N HIS A 119 -21.25 -17.42 -6.37
CA HIS A 119 -22.40 -16.58 -6.01
C HIS A 119 -21.97 -15.29 -5.31
N ALA A 120 -20.78 -15.29 -4.70
CA ALA A 120 -20.11 -14.07 -4.27
C ALA A 120 -19.54 -13.34 -5.50
N ASP A 121 -19.81 -12.03 -5.60
CA ASP A 121 -19.32 -11.22 -6.70
C ASP A 121 -17.88 -10.75 -6.41
N ILE A 122 -16.93 -11.64 -6.69
CA ILE A 122 -15.50 -11.40 -6.48
C ILE A 122 -14.95 -10.30 -7.42
N LEU A 123 -15.64 -9.99 -8.52
CA LEU A 123 -15.27 -8.91 -9.45
C LEU A 123 -15.66 -7.55 -8.91
N ALA A 124 -16.90 -7.41 -8.41
CA ALA A 124 -17.35 -6.18 -7.77
C ALA A 124 -16.49 -5.85 -6.54
N THR A 125 -16.16 -6.84 -5.71
CA THR A 125 -15.21 -6.65 -4.58
C THR A 125 -13.86 -6.15 -5.07
N THR A 126 -13.30 -6.79 -6.12
CA THR A 126 -12.00 -6.39 -6.70
C THR A 126 -12.04 -4.94 -7.19
N LEU A 127 -13.08 -4.57 -7.94
CA LEU A 127 -13.23 -3.19 -8.44
C LEU A 127 -13.43 -2.20 -7.29
N PHE A 128 -14.31 -2.48 -6.33
CA PHE A 128 -14.57 -1.61 -5.20
C PHE A 128 -13.27 -1.29 -4.43
N MET A 129 -12.45 -2.32 -4.19
CA MET A 129 -11.20 -2.18 -3.43
C MET A 129 -10.07 -1.53 -4.25
N LEU A 130 -9.85 -1.91 -5.51
CA LEU A 130 -8.70 -1.42 -6.28
C LEU A 130 -8.93 -0.03 -6.88
N THR A 131 -10.15 0.30 -7.29
CA THR A 131 -10.48 1.63 -7.81
C THR A 131 -10.61 2.68 -6.72
N ARG A 132 -10.75 2.24 -5.45
CA ARG A 132 -11.05 3.09 -4.30
C ARG A 132 -12.33 3.93 -4.51
N TRP A 133 -13.32 3.35 -5.20
CA TRP A 133 -14.58 4.04 -5.52
C TRP A 133 -15.23 4.72 -4.32
N GLU A 134 -15.22 4.09 -3.14
CA GLU A 134 -15.79 4.68 -1.91
C GLU A 134 -15.23 6.07 -1.59
N GLU A 135 -13.98 6.35 -1.96
CA GLU A 135 -13.32 7.62 -1.70
C GLU A 135 -13.80 8.75 -2.62
N THR A 136 -14.35 8.39 -3.79
CA THR A 136 -14.92 9.31 -4.78
C THR A 136 -16.29 9.83 -4.35
N VAL A 137 -17.05 9.04 -3.60
CA VAL A 137 -18.38 9.37 -3.09
C VAL A 137 -18.36 9.82 -1.62
N SER A 138 -17.27 9.55 -0.89
CA SER A 138 -17.10 10.03 0.49
C SER A 138 -16.84 11.54 0.56
N LYS A 139 -17.62 12.21 1.42
CA LYS A 139 -17.52 13.65 1.67
C LYS A 139 -16.58 14.00 2.82
N THR A 140 -16.25 13.03 3.68
CA THR A 140 -15.43 13.27 4.88
C THR A 140 -13.96 13.24 4.51
N LYS A 141 -13.22 14.27 4.92
CA LYS A 141 -11.77 14.34 4.81
C LYS A 141 -11.21 14.98 6.07
N ASP A 142 -9.97 14.64 6.42
CA ASP A 142 -9.29 15.25 7.55
C ASP A 142 -8.72 16.66 7.23
N LYS A 143 -8.02 17.26 8.19
CA LYS A 143 -7.39 18.58 8.04
C LYS A 143 -6.31 18.67 6.94
N HIS A 144 -5.88 17.54 6.38
CA HIS A 144 -4.93 17.46 5.27
C HIS A 144 -5.62 17.03 3.95
N SER A 145 -6.96 17.00 3.92
CA SER A 145 -7.77 16.54 2.79
C SER A 145 -7.62 15.04 2.49
N ARG A 146 -7.31 14.23 3.51
CA ARG A 146 -7.13 12.78 3.37
C ARG A 146 -8.41 12.04 3.70
N PHE A 147 -8.64 10.93 3.02
CA PHE A 147 -9.63 9.94 3.41
C PHE A 147 -9.07 9.10 4.57
N LEU A 148 -9.85 8.91 5.63
CA LEU A 148 -9.43 8.26 6.87
C LEU A 148 -9.84 6.78 6.90
N ALA A 149 -9.04 5.94 7.57
CA ALA A 149 -9.35 4.53 7.74
C ALA A 149 -10.70 4.33 8.42
N VAL A 150 -10.98 5.09 9.49
CA VAL A 150 -12.22 4.99 10.27
C VAL A 150 -13.49 5.24 9.45
N ASP A 151 -13.37 5.95 8.32
CA ASP A 151 -14.48 6.22 7.41
C ASP A 151 -14.68 5.13 6.36
N SER A 152 -13.70 4.25 6.16
CA SER A 152 -13.72 3.19 5.16
C SER A 152 -14.66 2.04 5.53
N VAL A 153 -15.23 1.40 4.51
CA VAL A 153 -15.99 0.15 4.67
C VAL A 153 -15.13 -0.92 5.34
N ALA A 154 -13.85 -1.03 4.96
CA ALA A 154 -12.92 -2.02 5.52
C ALA A 154 -12.73 -1.88 7.04
N CYS A 155 -12.61 -0.66 7.55
CA CYS A 155 -12.49 -0.44 8.99
C CYS A 155 -13.82 -0.65 9.71
N LYS A 156 -14.92 -0.08 9.18
CA LYS A 156 -16.25 -0.18 9.78
C LYS A 156 -16.75 -1.62 9.88
N LEU A 157 -16.42 -2.44 8.89
CA LEU A 157 -16.81 -3.84 8.82
C LEU A 157 -15.71 -4.81 9.29
N ASP A 158 -14.61 -4.30 9.85
CA ASP A 158 -13.57 -5.10 10.53
C ASP A 158 -12.81 -6.10 9.63
N PHE A 159 -12.47 -5.67 8.42
CA PHE A 159 -11.61 -6.42 7.50
C PHE A 159 -10.41 -5.61 6.97
N LEU A 160 -10.10 -4.45 7.60
CA LEU A 160 -9.01 -3.58 7.17
C LEU A 160 -7.63 -4.27 7.17
N ASP A 161 -7.47 -5.29 8.01
CA ASP A 161 -6.27 -6.11 8.13
C ASP A 161 -6.33 -7.36 7.22
N ILE A 162 -7.23 -7.42 6.23
CA ILE A 162 -7.38 -8.53 5.29
C ILE A 162 -7.06 -8.06 3.85
N PRO A 163 -6.09 -8.70 3.16
CA PRO A 163 -5.86 -8.48 1.73
C PRO A 163 -6.93 -9.22 0.89
N ILE A 164 -8.18 -8.79 1.02
CA ILE A 164 -9.38 -9.50 0.52
C ILE A 164 -9.30 -9.84 -0.97
N VAL A 165 -8.76 -8.93 -1.81
CA VAL A 165 -8.62 -9.14 -3.25
C VAL A 165 -7.65 -10.28 -3.53
N ASP A 166 -6.57 -10.36 -2.76
CA ASP A 166 -5.55 -11.39 -2.92
C ASP A 166 -6.06 -12.74 -2.40
N GLN A 167 -6.77 -12.76 -1.26
CA GLN A 167 -7.41 -13.97 -0.76
C GLN A 167 -8.47 -14.51 -1.73
N TYR A 168 -9.29 -13.64 -2.33
CA TYR A 168 -10.26 -14.03 -3.35
C TYR A 168 -9.59 -14.65 -4.57
N ALA A 169 -8.44 -14.11 -5.00
CA ALA A 169 -7.67 -14.67 -6.10
C ALA A 169 -7.09 -16.06 -5.78
N LEU A 170 -6.63 -16.29 -4.54
CA LEU A 170 -6.17 -17.61 -4.10
C LEU A 170 -7.33 -18.62 -3.96
N ILE A 171 -8.50 -18.18 -3.53
CA ILE A 171 -9.71 -19.03 -3.55
C ILE A 171 -10.06 -19.41 -4.99
N LEU A 172 -10.05 -18.42 -5.91
CA LEU A 172 -10.26 -18.65 -7.33
C LEU A 172 -9.25 -19.64 -7.91
N ARG A 173 -7.96 -19.54 -7.54
CA ARG A 173 -6.91 -20.49 -7.92
C ARG A 173 -7.29 -21.93 -7.55
N GLU A 174 -7.76 -22.18 -6.33
CA GLU A 174 -8.14 -23.54 -5.92
C GLU A 174 -9.35 -24.08 -6.70
N TRP A 175 -10.35 -23.24 -6.96
CA TRP A 175 -11.48 -23.63 -7.82
C TRP A 175 -11.03 -23.93 -9.26
N LEU A 176 -10.14 -23.13 -9.83
CA LEU A 176 -9.61 -23.33 -11.17
C LEU A 176 -8.81 -24.63 -11.31
N LYS A 177 -8.08 -25.07 -10.28
CA LYS A 177 -7.40 -26.38 -10.27
C LYS A 177 -8.38 -27.54 -10.46
N LEU A 178 -9.63 -27.41 -10.00
CA LEU A 178 -10.67 -28.43 -10.24
C LEU A 178 -11.24 -28.39 -11.66
N ALA A 179 -11.39 -27.19 -12.23
CA ALA A 179 -11.86 -27.02 -13.60
C ALA A 179 -10.80 -27.43 -14.63
N VAL A 180 -9.52 -27.20 -14.32
CA VAL A 180 -8.38 -27.45 -15.20
C VAL A 180 -7.31 -28.23 -14.44
N PRO A 181 -7.46 -29.57 -14.27
CA PRO A 181 -6.56 -30.37 -13.42
C PRO A 181 -5.09 -30.39 -13.85
N HIS A 182 -4.80 -30.08 -15.11
CA HIS A 182 -3.43 -30.03 -15.65
C HIS A 182 -2.78 -28.64 -15.51
N TRP A 183 -3.53 -27.62 -15.09
CA TRP A 183 -2.98 -26.28 -14.91
C TRP A 183 -2.20 -26.20 -13.59
N VAL A 184 -0.96 -25.75 -13.70
CA VAL A 184 -0.10 -25.43 -12.55
C VAL A 184 -0.04 -23.90 -12.43
N PRO A 185 -0.55 -23.32 -11.34
CA PRO A 185 -0.48 -21.88 -11.13
C PRO A 185 0.97 -21.43 -10.93
N GLN A 186 1.34 -20.31 -11.54
CA GLN A 186 2.59 -19.64 -11.23
C GLN A 186 2.46 -18.97 -9.86
N GLN A 187 3.35 -19.31 -8.93
CA GLN A 187 3.43 -18.62 -7.65
C GLN A 187 4.14 -17.28 -7.82
N ASN A 188 3.63 -16.26 -7.13
CA ASN A 188 4.36 -15.00 -7.02
C ASN A 188 5.42 -15.15 -5.92
N THR A 189 6.52 -14.42 -6.04
CA THR A 189 7.53 -14.37 -4.98
C THR A 189 7.14 -13.26 -4.01
N PRO A 190 6.88 -13.55 -2.73
CA PRO A 190 6.62 -12.51 -1.75
C PRO A 190 7.82 -11.57 -1.61
N VAL A 191 7.56 -10.29 -1.32
CA VAL A 191 8.60 -9.27 -1.21
C VAL A 191 8.42 -8.45 0.06
N ILE A 192 9.52 -8.20 0.77
CA ILE A 192 9.59 -7.12 1.77
C ILE A 192 10.10 -5.86 1.07
N ASN A 193 9.26 -4.83 1.02
CA ASN A 193 9.55 -3.54 0.42
C ASN A 193 9.78 -2.49 1.52
N LEU A 194 11.04 -2.25 1.86
CA LEU A 194 11.43 -1.22 2.83
C LEU A 194 11.53 0.15 2.13
N THR A 195 10.79 1.13 2.65
CA THR A 195 10.76 2.49 2.11
C THR A 195 11.02 3.53 3.20
N HIS A 196 11.64 4.63 2.83
CA HIS A 196 12.06 5.68 3.75
C HIS A 196 11.74 7.06 3.21
N ASP A 197 10.82 7.77 3.85
CA ASP A 197 10.55 9.16 3.52
C ASP A 197 11.55 10.04 4.28
N ILE A 198 12.36 10.78 3.53
CA ILE A 198 13.42 11.63 4.06
C ILE A 198 12.88 13.04 4.20
N ASP A 199 12.06 13.28 5.21
CA ASP A 199 11.46 14.60 5.47
C ASP A 199 12.48 15.62 5.97
N HIS A 200 13.54 15.14 6.63
CA HIS A 200 14.45 15.97 7.39
C HIS A 200 15.91 15.56 7.17
N VAL A 201 16.68 16.39 6.48
CA VAL A 201 18.15 16.24 6.42
C VAL A 201 18.81 17.00 7.57
N TYR A 202 18.22 18.13 7.97
CA TYR A 202 18.73 19.02 9.00
C TYR A 202 17.82 19.02 10.23
N GLN A 203 18.35 19.44 11.39
CA GLN A 203 17.53 19.66 12.58
C GLN A 203 16.59 20.85 12.38
N TYR A 204 17.13 21.97 11.90
CA TYR A 204 16.44 23.23 11.69
C TYR A 204 16.38 23.59 10.20
N ALA A 205 15.26 24.14 9.76
CA ALA A 205 14.94 24.36 8.34
C ALA A 205 15.70 25.54 7.73
N ASN A 206 15.91 26.56 8.55
CA ASN A 206 16.45 27.85 8.15
C ASN A 206 16.94 28.63 9.39
N PRO A 207 17.70 29.73 9.20
CA PRO A 207 18.20 30.55 10.31
C PRO A 207 17.10 31.09 11.25
N LEU A 208 15.88 31.31 10.75
CA LEU A 208 14.76 31.76 11.58
C LEU A 208 14.30 30.65 12.56
N SER A 209 14.27 29.39 12.11
CA SER A 209 13.95 28.25 12.99
C SER A 209 15.04 28.01 14.05
N VAL A 210 16.30 28.30 13.72
CA VAL A 210 17.41 28.35 14.69
C VAL A 210 17.18 29.44 15.73
N ALA A 211 16.88 30.67 15.29
CA ALA A 211 16.64 31.80 16.19
C ALA A 211 15.44 31.56 17.13
N ARG A 212 14.37 30.92 16.62
CA ARG A 212 13.23 30.51 17.46
C ARG A 212 13.60 29.46 18.49
N ALA A 213 14.37 28.44 18.10
CA ALA A 213 14.83 27.41 19.02
C ALA A 213 15.70 28.02 20.14
N LEU A 214 16.63 28.91 19.78
CA LEU A 214 17.42 29.68 20.75
C LEU A 214 16.53 30.53 21.67
N GLY A 215 15.53 31.23 21.12
CA GLY A 215 14.58 32.00 21.92
C GLY A 215 13.80 31.14 22.92
N ILE A 216 13.31 29.97 22.50
CA ILE A 216 12.63 29.01 23.39
C ILE A 216 13.60 28.48 24.45
N ALA A 217 14.82 28.08 24.08
CA ALA A 217 15.84 27.62 25.02
C ALA A 217 16.18 28.68 26.09
N LEU A 218 16.21 29.96 25.72
CA LEU A 218 16.53 31.07 26.62
C LEU A 218 15.35 31.52 27.50
N THR A 219 14.10 31.31 27.05
CA THR A 219 12.89 31.80 27.73
C THR A 219 12.09 30.72 28.44
N SER A 220 12.26 29.45 28.07
CA SER A 220 11.48 28.36 28.63
C SER A 220 12.14 27.79 29.89
N LYS A 221 11.32 27.36 30.86
CA LYS A 221 11.77 26.58 32.04
C LYS A 221 12.06 25.12 31.68
N GLN A 222 12.63 24.86 30.49
CA GLN A 222 12.96 23.50 30.07
C GLN A 222 14.04 22.91 30.99
N PRO A 223 14.02 21.58 31.23
CA PRO A 223 15.11 20.92 31.95
C PRO A 223 16.46 21.18 31.28
N LEU A 224 17.51 21.42 32.09
CA LEU A 224 18.88 21.66 31.60
C LEU A 224 19.35 20.65 30.54
N PRO A 225 19.10 19.33 30.66
CA PRO A 225 19.50 18.36 29.64
C PRO A 225 18.90 18.64 28.26
N THR A 226 17.64 19.07 28.19
CA THR A 226 16.96 19.42 26.93
C THR A 226 17.63 20.62 26.28
N MET A 227 17.94 21.66 27.07
CA MET A 227 18.63 22.85 26.59
C MET A 227 20.03 22.53 26.04
N PHE A 228 20.80 21.70 26.75
CA PHE A 228 22.12 21.26 26.27
C PHE A 228 22.03 20.44 24.98
N ALA A 229 21.01 19.58 24.84
CA ALA A 229 20.78 18.82 23.62
C ALA A 229 20.45 19.75 22.43
N GLU A 230 19.61 20.77 22.62
CA GLU A 230 19.30 21.76 21.58
C GLU A 230 20.51 22.59 21.17
N LEU A 231 21.32 23.06 22.13
CA LEU A 231 22.56 23.79 21.86
C LEU A 231 23.59 22.92 21.12
N LYS A 232 23.71 21.64 21.50
CA LYS A 232 24.57 20.68 20.81
C LYS A 232 24.09 20.47 19.37
N ALA A 233 22.80 20.23 19.16
CA ALA A 233 22.22 20.05 17.83
C ALA A 233 22.43 21.30 16.95
N LEU A 234 22.28 22.50 17.53
CA LEU A 234 22.57 23.74 16.83
C LEU A 234 24.05 23.86 16.44
N ARG A 235 24.96 23.62 17.39
CA ARG A 235 26.40 23.63 17.13
C ARG A 235 26.76 22.64 16.02
N THR A 236 26.24 21.42 16.08
CA THR A 236 26.44 20.41 15.04
C THR A 236 25.94 20.92 13.70
N GLN A 237 24.72 21.44 13.60
CA GLN A 237 24.20 21.93 12.32
C GLN A 237 25.02 23.09 11.73
N LEU A 238 25.57 23.98 12.57
CA LEU A 238 26.34 25.14 12.10
C LEU A 238 27.77 24.81 11.71
N PHE A 239 28.43 23.89 12.42
CA PHE A 239 29.87 23.65 12.27
C PHE A 239 30.23 22.27 11.72
N ASP A 240 29.33 21.29 11.83
CA ASP A 240 29.55 19.91 11.41
C ASP A 240 28.22 19.21 11.06
N PRO A 241 27.51 19.70 10.02
CA PRO A 241 26.18 19.20 9.68
C PRO A 241 26.20 17.74 9.22
N SER A 242 27.35 17.21 8.78
CA SER A 242 27.61 15.79 8.54
C SER A 242 27.44 14.91 9.78
N ASN A 243 27.63 15.48 10.98
CA ASN A 243 27.36 14.79 12.24
C ASN A 243 25.94 14.98 12.78
N GLY A 244 25.04 15.59 12.00
CA GLY A 244 23.64 15.73 12.37
C GLY A 244 22.93 14.37 12.47
N GLU A 245 22.19 14.14 13.56
CA GLU A 245 21.56 12.85 13.84
C GLU A 245 20.61 12.40 12.72
N ARG A 246 19.79 13.31 12.20
CA ARG A 246 18.83 13.02 11.10
C ARG A 246 19.52 12.68 9.79
N TYR A 247 20.63 13.34 9.49
CA TYR A 247 21.45 13.03 8.32
C TYR A 247 22.10 11.65 8.47
N ARG A 248 22.72 11.37 9.63
CA ARG A 248 23.33 10.06 9.93
C ARG A 248 22.30 8.93 9.95
N ALA A 249 21.04 9.20 10.32
CA ALA A 249 19.97 8.23 10.29
C ALA A 249 19.67 7.69 8.87
N ILE A 250 19.92 8.47 7.81
CA ILE A 250 19.81 8.00 6.42
C ILE A 250 20.78 6.84 6.18
N TYR A 251 22.05 7.01 6.59
CA TYR A 251 23.09 6.00 6.47
C TYR A 251 22.83 4.80 7.38
N ALA A 252 22.28 5.02 8.58
CA ALA A 252 21.92 3.92 9.49
C ALA A 252 20.83 3.03 8.87
N LEU A 253 19.76 3.62 8.32
CA LEU A 253 18.71 2.89 7.60
C LEU A 253 19.26 2.05 6.45
N ALA A 254 20.09 2.65 5.61
CA ALA A 254 20.74 1.97 4.49
C ALA A 254 21.67 0.84 4.96
N SER A 255 22.51 1.09 5.97
CA SER A 255 23.44 0.10 6.51
C SER A 255 22.71 -1.13 7.09
N HIS A 256 21.62 -0.93 7.83
CA HIS A 256 20.81 -2.04 8.34
C HIS A 256 20.09 -2.81 7.22
N SER A 257 19.66 -2.12 6.17
CA SER A 257 19.10 -2.77 4.98
C SER A 257 20.15 -3.63 4.28
N ASN A 258 21.35 -3.08 4.05
CA ASN A 258 22.46 -3.76 3.39
C ASN A 258 22.95 -4.98 4.15
N ALA A 259 23.02 -4.90 5.48
CA ALA A 259 23.42 -6.02 6.33
C ALA A 259 22.53 -7.26 6.18
N LEU A 260 21.29 -7.08 5.73
CA LEU A 260 20.30 -8.14 5.50
C LEU A 260 20.02 -8.37 4.01
N GLY A 261 20.78 -7.74 3.11
CA GLY A 261 20.62 -7.86 1.67
C GLY A 261 19.38 -7.17 1.10
N PHE A 262 18.74 -6.27 1.85
CA PHE A 262 17.60 -5.49 1.35
C PHE A 262 18.06 -4.32 0.48
N ARG A 263 17.39 -4.14 -0.66
CA ARG A 263 17.48 -2.92 -1.47
C ARG A 263 16.28 -2.02 -1.18
N SER A 264 16.45 -1.13 -0.22
CA SER A 264 15.41 -0.18 0.21
C SER A 264 15.24 1.00 -0.75
N ARG A 265 14.12 1.70 -0.62
CA ARG A 265 13.79 2.92 -1.39
C ARG A 265 13.81 4.14 -0.48
N PHE A 266 14.48 5.20 -0.89
CA PHE A 266 14.58 6.44 -0.13
C PHE A 266 13.92 7.56 -0.93
N TYR A 267 12.81 8.09 -0.44
CA TYR A 267 12.05 9.14 -1.09
C TYR A 267 12.46 10.49 -0.55
N PHE A 268 13.02 11.34 -1.41
CA PHE A 268 13.57 12.63 -1.03
C PHE A 268 12.67 13.78 -1.47
N MET A 269 12.61 14.79 -0.61
CA MET A 269 11.94 16.04 -0.94
C MET A 269 12.78 16.87 -1.90
N SER A 270 12.08 17.60 -2.76
CA SER A 270 12.67 18.69 -3.55
C SER A 270 11.88 19.99 -3.44
N GLY A 271 10.83 20.01 -2.61
CA GLY A 271 10.02 21.18 -2.32
C GLY A 271 10.73 22.18 -1.39
N LYS A 272 10.37 23.46 -1.53
CA LYS A 272 10.89 24.54 -0.66
C LYS A 272 10.25 24.45 0.74
N ALA A 273 10.90 25.05 1.72
CA ALA A 273 10.34 25.22 3.06
C ALA A 273 9.00 25.97 3.04
N SER A 274 8.04 25.52 3.84
CA SER A 274 6.74 26.19 4.01
C SER A 274 6.25 26.05 5.47
N LEU A 275 5.06 26.59 5.78
CA LEU A 275 4.45 26.39 7.10
C LEU A 275 4.10 24.92 7.39
N LYS A 276 3.98 24.07 6.36
CA LYS A 276 3.56 22.67 6.48
C LYS A 276 4.71 21.67 6.33
N GLN A 277 5.90 22.13 5.92
CA GLN A 277 7.06 21.26 5.72
C GLN A 277 8.38 22.02 5.89
N GLN A 278 9.41 21.31 6.35
CA GLN A 278 10.76 21.86 6.37
C GLN A 278 11.34 21.98 4.97
N GLY A 279 11.25 20.93 4.15
CA GLY A 279 11.89 20.87 2.83
C GLY A 279 13.42 21.03 2.89
N TYR A 280 14.08 20.80 1.76
CA TYR A 280 15.51 21.08 1.60
C TYR A 280 15.85 21.16 0.12
N ASN A 281 17.03 21.71 -0.19
CA ASN A 281 17.53 21.75 -1.56
C ASN A 281 18.25 20.42 -1.88
N PRO A 282 17.79 19.62 -2.86
CA PRO A 282 18.47 18.39 -3.23
C PRO A 282 19.85 18.62 -3.85
N ASP A 283 20.17 19.83 -4.33
CA ASP A 283 21.50 20.20 -4.81
C ASP A 283 22.53 20.46 -3.68
N ASN A 284 22.11 20.40 -2.41
CA ASN A 284 23.03 20.60 -1.29
C ASN A 284 24.06 19.47 -1.19
N SER A 285 25.31 19.80 -0.86
CA SER A 285 26.43 18.85 -0.81
C SER A 285 26.18 17.62 0.07
N LEU A 286 25.48 17.76 1.20
CA LEU A 286 25.13 16.63 2.06
C LEU A 286 24.09 15.72 1.41
N VAL A 287 23.06 16.29 0.78
CA VAL A 287 22.05 15.49 0.08
C VAL A 287 22.68 14.75 -1.09
N GLN A 288 23.56 15.43 -1.83
CA GLN A 288 24.36 14.84 -2.92
C GLN A 288 25.28 13.71 -2.44
N GLU A 289 25.88 13.85 -1.26
CA GLU A 289 26.67 12.78 -0.64
C GLU A 289 25.81 11.58 -0.25
N ALA A 290 24.63 11.81 0.34
CA ALA A 290 23.67 10.76 0.62
C ALA A 290 23.20 10.05 -0.66
N PHE A 291 22.94 10.79 -1.75
CA PHE A 291 22.56 10.19 -3.03
C PHE A 291 23.63 9.23 -3.55
N ARG A 292 24.90 9.67 -3.61
CA ARG A 292 26.01 8.83 -4.05
C ARG A 292 26.15 7.57 -3.19
N PHE A 293 26.06 7.72 -1.87
CA PHE A 293 26.12 6.59 -0.95
C PHE A 293 24.99 5.60 -1.22
N LEU A 294 23.75 6.06 -1.30
CA LEU A 294 22.58 5.20 -1.53
C LEU A 294 22.68 4.46 -2.88
N GLN A 295 23.07 5.16 -3.95
CA GLN A 295 23.28 4.58 -5.28
C GLN A 295 24.40 3.54 -5.29
N GLN A 296 25.51 3.80 -4.59
CA GLN A 296 26.64 2.86 -4.48
C GLN A 296 26.22 1.49 -3.93
N TYR A 297 25.25 1.45 -3.00
CA TYR A 297 24.73 0.21 -2.41
C TYR A 297 23.47 -0.32 -3.12
N GLY A 298 23.07 0.28 -4.25
CA GLY A 298 21.95 -0.18 -5.06
C GLY A 298 20.57 0.11 -4.46
N HIS A 299 20.47 1.09 -3.56
CA HIS A 299 19.18 1.61 -3.09
C HIS A 299 18.54 2.49 -4.16
N GLU A 300 17.22 2.48 -4.21
CA GLU A 300 16.46 3.35 -5.11
C GLU A 300 16.28 4.73 -4.46
N ILE A 301 16.51 5.81 -5.22
CA ILE A 301 16.16 7.16 -4.81
C ILE A 301 14.88 7.56 -5.55
N GLY A 302 13.83 7.87 -4.80
CA GLY A 302 12.52 8.24 -5.33
C GLY A 302 12.06 9.62 -4.88
N PHE A 303 10.88 10.01 -5.34
CA PHE A 303 10.32 11.35 -5.16
C PHE A 303 9.42 11.43 -3.92
N HIS A 304 9.70 12.37 -3.02
CA HIS A 304 8.80 12.75 -1.93
C HIS A 304 8.31 14.20 -2.13
N PRO A 305 7.33 14.42 -3.03
CA PRO A 305 6.86 15.75 -3.38
C PRO A 305 6.40 16.58 -2.18
N GLY A 306 6.59 17.89 -2.23
CA GLY A 306 6.15 18.79 -1.18
C GLY A 306 4.63 18.89 -1.03
N TYR A 307 4.19 19.36 0.13
CA TYR A 307 2.79 19.54 0.54
C TYR A 307 1.92 20.28 -0.49
N SER A 308 2.48 21.25 -1.21
CA SER A 308 1.79 22.08 -2.21
C SER A 308 1.54 21.39 -3.55
N THR A 309 2.13 20.22 -3.80
CA THR A 309 1.95 19.48 -5.06
C THR A 309 0.60 18.77 -5.14
N PHE A 310 -0.04 18.50 -4.00
CA PHE A 310 -1.34 17.84 -3.97
C PHE A 310 -2.40 18.70 -4.68
N GLY A 311 -2.96 18.16 -5.75
CA GLY A 311 -3.93 18.86 -6.60
C GLY A 311 -3.29 19.86 -7.58
N ASN A 312 -1.95 19.90 -7.69
CA ASN A 312 -1.24 20.82 -8.56
C ASN A 312 -0.18 20.08 -9.42
N PRO A 313 -0.55 19.58 -10.62
CA PRO A 313 0.36 18.83 -11.48
C PRO A 313 1.55 19.67 -11.97
N SER A 314 1.40 20.99 -12.12
CA SER A 314 2.49 21.87 -12.53
C SER A 314 3.59 21.95 -11.46
N ILE A 315 3.22 22.10 -10.18
CA ILE A 315 4.22 22.13 -9.09
C ILE A 315 4.83 20.74 -8.90
N LEU A 316 4.03 19.67 -9.01
CA LEU A 316 4.52 18.29 -8.97
C LEU A 316 5.64 18.06 -10.01
N ALA A 317 5.40 18.44 -11.27
CA ALA A 317 6.38 18.31 -12.35
C ALA A 317 7.63 19.17 -12.11
N GLN A 318 7.48 20.41 -11.61
CA GLN A 318 8.62 21.28 -11.30
C GLN A 318 9.51 20.69 -10.19
N GLU A 319 8.91 20.15 -9.14
CA GLU A 319 9.63 19.52 -8.04
C GLU A 319 10.29 18.21 -8.46
N LYS A 320 9.60 17.37 -9.26
CA LYS A 320 10.20 16.17 -9.88
C LYS A 320 11.43 16.54 -10.71
N ASN A 321 11.31 17.50 -11.62
CA ASN A 321 12.42 17.94 -12.48
C ASN A 321 13.58 18.54 -11.67
N ARG A 322 13.33 19.12 -10.49
CA ARG A 322 14.40 19.57 -9.59
C ARG A 322 15.15 18.37 -9.00
N LEU A 323 14.44 17.33 -8.57
CA LEU A 323 15.07 16.13 -8.04
C LEU A 323 15.86 15.38 -9.12
N GLU A 324 15.29 15.22 -10.32
CA GLU A 324 15.96 14.55 -11.45
C GLU A 324 17.25 15.26 -11.86
N ARG A 325 17.25 16.61 -11.89
CA ARG A 325 18.48 17.38 -12.13
C ARG A 325 19.53 17.19 -11.04
N ALA A 326 19.10 17.14 -9.78
CA ALA A 326 20.01 16.92 -8.67
C ALA A 326 20.58 15.49 -8.66
N LEU A 327 19.85 14.52 -9.19
CA LEU A 327 20.29 13.12 -9.30
C LEU A 327 21.12 12.82 -10.55
N ASP A 328 21.09 13.72 -11.54
CA ASP A 328 21.53 13.45 -12.91
C ASP A 328 20.90 12.14 -13.46
N GLY A 329 19.59 11.98 -13.23
CA GLY A 329 18.91 10.72 -13.53
C GLY A 329 17.39 10.80 -13.43
N LYS A 330 16.71 9.77 -13.97
CA LYS A 330 15.26 9.65 -13.94
C LYS A 330 14.78 9.19 -12.56
N VAL A 331 13.68 9.77 -12.09
CA VAL A 331 12.97 9.27 -10.90
C VAL A 331 11.78 8.42 -11.33
N LEU A 332 11.73 7.18 -10.86
CA LEU A 332 10.74 6.19 -11.29
C LEU A 332 9.43 6.27 -10.51
N GLY A 333 9.49 6.48 -9.21
CA GLY A 333 8.32 6.55 -8.35
C GLY A 333 8.58 7.28 -7.05
N GLY A 334 7.65 7.13 -6.10
CA GLY A 334 7.71 7.87 -4.85
C GLY A 334 6.44 7.79 -4.04
N ARG A 335 6.28 8.75 -3.13
CA ARG A 335 5.13 8.84 -2.21
C ARG A 335 4.74 10.27 -1.95
N GLN A 336 3.46 10.58 -2.03
CA GLN A 336 2.96 11.92 -1.78
C GLN A 336 3.01 12.29 -0.29
N HIS A 337 3.52 13.47 0.02
CA HIS A 337 3.75 13.90 1.40
C HIS A 337 2.44 13.95 2.19
N PHE A 338 2.51 13.53 3.46
CA PHE A 338 1.36 13.31 4.37
C PHE A 338 0.38 12.21 3.92
N LEU A 339 0.70 11.40 2.90
CA LEU A 339 -0.24 10.47 2.26
C LEU A 339 -1.47 11.18 1.65
N ARG A 340 -1.29 12.43 1.19
CA ARG A 340 -2.38 13.20 0.57
C ARG A 340 -2.74 12.59 -0.78
N PHE A 341 -3.96 12.09 -0.89
CA PHE A 341 -4.40 11.34 -2.05
C PHE A 341 -5.84 11.67 -2.43
N ARG A 342 -6.10 11.85 -3.73
CA ARG A 342 -7.44 12.05 -4.29
C ARG A 342 -7.61 11.14 -5.50
N VAL A 343 -8.48 10.15 -5.36
CA VAL A 343 -8.88 9.24 -6.44
C VAL A 343 -9.70 10.00 -7.48
N PRO A 344 -9.49 9.79 -8.80
CA PRO A 344 -8.31 9.21 -9.44
C PRO A 344 -7.22 10.27 -9.74
N HIS A 345 -7.48 11.55 -9.46
CA HIS A 345 -6.63 12.68 -9.85
C HIS A 345 -5.17 12.59 -9.43
N THR A 346 -4.84 12.10 -8.24
CA THR A 346 -3.44 11.94 -7.82
C THR A 346 -2.74 10.98 -8.78
N TRP A 347 -3.30 9.80 -9.05
CA TRP A 347 -2.72 8.88 -10.03
C TRP A 347 -2.56 9.51 -11.41
N ARG A 348 -3.56 10.25 -11.90
CA ARG A 348 -3.45 10.98 -13.18
C ARG A 348 -2.29 11.98 -13.19
N HIS A 349 -2.10 12.73 -12.11
CA HIS A 349 -0.99 13.69 -12.03
C HIS A 349 0.38 12.99 -12.01
N TRP A 350 0.50 11.83 -11.35
CA TRP A 350 1.73 11.03 -11.35
C TRP A 350 1.99 10.38 -12.73
N GLU A 351 0.95 9.84 -13.39
CA GLU A 351 1.01 9.35 -14.78
C GLU A 351 1.46 10.48 -15.73
N GLN A 352 0.85 11.66 -15.64
CA GLN A 352 1.21 12.83 -16.46
C GLN A 352 2.66 13.31 -16.22
N ALA A 353 3.18 13.15 -14.99
CA ALA A 353 4.57 13.46 -14.67
C ALA A 353 5.57 12.40 -15.16
N GLY A 354 5.10 11.32 -15.81
CA GLY A 354 5.92 10.24 -16.34
C GLY A 354 6.46 9.27 -15.29
N MET A 355 5.79 9.19 -14.13
CA MET A 355 6.13 8.25 -13.06
C MET A 355 5.69 6.83 -13.44
N GLU A 356 6.49 5.84 -13.06
CA GLU A 356 6.21 4.42 -13.25
C GLU A 356 5.41 3.82 -12.09
N TYR A 357 5.58 4.38 -10.88
CA TYR A 357 4.78 3.98 -9.72
C TYR A 357 4.50 5.10 -8.71
N ASP A 358 3.46 4.91 -7.92
CA ASP A 358 3.12 5.67 -6.71
C ASP A 358 2.99 4.68 -5.54
N SER A 359 3.45 5.07 -4.34
CA SER A 359 3.36 4.26 -3.11
C SER A 359 2.68 5.03 -1.97
N THR A 360 1.69 5.86 -2.33
CA THR A 360 0.97 6.75 -1.42
C THR A 360 -0.21 6.06 -0.75
N LEU A 361 -0.87 5.07 -1.37
CA LEU A 361 -2.07 4.49 -0.79
C LEU A 361 -1.76 3.59 0.41
N GLY A 362 -1.76 4.23 1.57
CA GLY A 362 -2.00 3.68 2.90
C GLY A 362 -2.86 4.67 3.69
N TYR A 363 -3.32 4.30 4.89
CA TYR A 363 -3.99 5.25 5.77
C TYR A 363 -3.00 5.87 6.74
N ALA A 364 -3.16 7.17 7.02
CA ALA A 364 -2.35 7.84 8.02
C ALA A 364 -2.77 7.45 9.45
N ASP A 365 -4.05 7.17 9.65
CA ASP A 365 -4.66 6.92 10.96
C ASP A 365 -4.73 5.44 11.36
N HIS A 366 -4.46 4.50 10.45
CA HIS A 366 -4.47 3.07 10.74
C HIS A 366 -3.60 2.26 9.75
N GLU A 367 -2.90 1.24 10.22
CA GLU A 367 -2.16 0.29 9.37
C GLU A 367 -3.09 -0.77 8.76
N GLY A 368 -2.76 -1.31 7.58
CA GLY A 368 -3.56 -2.34 6.93
C GLY A 368 -3.69 -2.16 5.42
N PHE A 369 -4.63 -2.88 4.82
CA PHE A 369 -4.78 -3.00 3.37
C PHE A 369 -5.80 -2.00 2.85
N ARG A 370 -5.40 -0.72 2.72
CA ARG A 370 -6.27 0.34 2.16
C ARG A 370 -6.91 -0.06 0.82
N CYS A 371 -6.14 -0.71 -0.05
CA CYS A 371 -6.58 -1.15 -1.37
C CYS A 371 -7.15 -2.58 -1.37
N GLY A 372 -7.31 -3.22 -0.20
CA GLY A 372 -7.71 -4.62 -0.09
C GLY A 372 -6.70 -5.61 -0.70
N THR A 373 -5.48 -5.14 -0.98
CA THR A 373 -4.41 -5.90 -1.63
C THR A 373 -3.05 -5.43 -1.10
N CYS A 374 -2.08 -6.32 -1.12
CA CYS A 374 -0.65 -5.99 -1.00
C CYS A 374 0.13 -6.26 -2.29
N HIS A 375 -0.53 -6.64 -3.37
CA HIS A 375 0.09 -6.75 -4.68
C HIS A 375 0.12 -5.39 -5.37
N PRO A 376 1.26 -4.99 -5.97
CA PRO A 376 1.28 -3.87 -6.90
C PRO A 376 0.24 -4.05 -8.00
N TYR A 377 -0.39 -2.95 -8.42
CA TYR A 377 -1.43 -2.98 -9.43
C TYR A 377 -1.47 -1.71 -10.25
N GLN A 378 -1.99 -1.79 -11.48
CA GLN A 378 -2.32 -0.57 -12.22
C GLN A 378 -3.71 -0.12 -11.82
N PRO A 379 -3.92 1.11 -11.33
CA PRO A 379 -5.26 1.57 -10.98
C PRO A 379 -6.19 1.64 -12.18
N PHE A 380 -7.47 1.40 -11.97
CA PHE A 380 -8.50 1.63 -12.98
C PHE A 380 -9.22 2.94 -12.70
N ASP A 381 -9.26 3.80 -13.70
CA ASP A 381 -9.96 5.06 -13.69
C ASP A 381 -11.41 4.84 -14.11
N ILE A 382 -12.33 4.93 -13.15
CA ILE A 382 -13.76 4.74 -13.42
C ILE A 382 -14.32 5.88 -14.29
N GLU A 383 -13.81 7.11 -14.13
CA GLU A 383 -14.35 8.27 -14.83
C GLU A 383 -13.95 8.26 -16.31
N GLU A 384 -12.72 7.81 -16.61
CA GLU A 384 -12.18 7.70 -17.97
C GLU A 384 -12.31 6.28 -18.57
N ASP A 385 -12.92 5.35 -17.84
CA ASP A 385 -13.11 3.93 -18.21
C ASP A 385 -11.83 3.23 -18.74
N ARG A 386 -10.68 3.49 -18.10
CA ARG A 386 -9.38 2.98 -18.55
C ARG A 386 -8.46 2.57 -17.41
N THR A 387 -7.50 1.70 -17.72
CA THR A 387 -6.36 1.45 -16.81
C THR A 387 -5.40 2.65 -16.88
N ILE A 388 -4.93 3.13 -15.73
CA ILE A 388 -3.89 4.14 -15.61
C ILE A 388 -2.52 3.49 -15.84
N SER A 389 -1.66 4.11 -16.65
CA SER A 389 -0.29 3.69 -16.97
C SER A 389 0.70 4.01 -15.85
N LEU A 390 0.33 3.68 -14.61
CA LEU A 390 1.07 3.88 -13.38
C LEU A 390 0.82 2.67 -12.50
N ARG A 391 1.83 2.18 -11.76
CA ARG A 391 1.60 1.14 -10.75
C ARG A 391 1.41 1.77 -9.38
N GLU A 392 0.35 1.41 -8.67
CA GLU A 392 0.27 1.61 -7.23
C GLU A 392 1.02 0.47 -6.52
N ILE A 393 1.87 0.83 -5.56
CA ILE A 393 2.50 -0.10 -4.60
C ILE A 393 1.95 0.25 -3.21
N PRO A 394 0.89 -0.44 -2.75
CA PRO A 394 0.19 -0.08 -1.52
C PRO A 394 1.14 -0.01 -0.32
N LEU A 395 0.94 1.02 0.51
CA LEU A 395 1.61 1.18 1.78
C LEU A 395 0.81 0.45 2.87
N ILE A 396 1.44 -0.51 3.56
CA ILE A 396 0.76 -1.35 4.55
C ILE A 396 0.96 -0.80 5.97
N VAL A 397 2.20 -0.42 6.31
CA VAL A 397 2.53 0.11 7.64
C VAL A 397 3.44 1.33 7.51
N MET A 398 3.14 2.36 8.30
CA MET A 398 3.97 3.55 8.49
C MET A 398 4.25 3.75 9.98
N ASP A 399 5.51 4.00 10.34
CA ASP A 399 5.95 4.33 11.70
C ASP A 399 5.07 5.39 12.40
N THR A 400 4.82 6.54 11.78
CA THR A 400 4.04 7.62 12.38
C THR A 400 2.59 7.22 12.61
N THR A 401 2.02 6.30 11.82
CA THR A 401 0.72 5.70 12.08
C THR A 401 0.72 4.98 13.43
N LEU A 402 1.72 4.13 13.68
CA LEU A 402 1.85 3.37 14.94
C LEU A 402 2.10 4.31 16.13
N ILE A 403 2.97 5.30 15.95
CA ILE A 403 3.47 6.17 17.02
C ILE A 403 2.48 7.27 17.38
N GLU A 404 2.08 8.09 16.40
CA GLU A 404 1.40 9.36 16.65
C GLU A 404 -0.12 9.25 16.52
N TYR A 405 -0.61 8.44 15.57
CA TYR A 405 -2.05 8.27 15.34
C TYR A 405 -2.63 7.19 16.22
N ARG A 406 -2.08 5.96 16.17
CA ARG A 406 -2.55 4.81 16.95
C ARG A 406 -2.03 4.81 18.38
N LYS A 407 -0.92 5.51 18.65
CA LYS A 407 -0.28 5.61 19.98
C LYS A 407 -0.05 4.24 20.61
N MET A 408 0.44 3.30 19.81
CA MET A 408 0.68 1.93 20.25
C MET A 408 1.87 1.87 21.20
N THR A 409 2.00 0.74 21.91
CA THR A 409 3.25 0.39 22.58
C THR A 409 4.26 -0.11 21.54
N ILE A 410 5.56 -0.09 21.88
CA ILE A 410 6.64 -0.66 21.05
C ILE A 410 6.33 -2.12 20.68
N GLU A 411 5.93 -2.92 21.67
CA GLU A 411 5.56 -4.33 21.48
C GLU A 411 4.34 -4.47 20.57
N GLY A 412 3.29 -3.67 20.80
CA GLY A 412 2.08 -3.68 19.98
C GLY A 412 2.36 -3.31 18.52
N GLY A 413 3.18 -2.28 18.28
CA GLY A 413 3.59 -1.88 16.94
C GLY A 413 4.41 -2.96 16.24
N ARG A 414 5.35 -3.59 16.94
CA ARG A 414 6.13 -4.72 16.41
C ARG A 414 5.24 -5.90 16.05
N LYS A 415 4.28 -6.24 16.91
CA LYS A 415 3.30 -7.31 16.67
C LYS A 415 2.48 -7.03 15.41
N ALA A 416 1.94 -5.82 15.26
CA ALA A 416 1.17 -5.41 14.09
C ALA A 416 2.00 -5.49 12.79
N ILE A 417 3.26 -5.04 12.81
CA ILE A 417 4.19 -5.17 11.67
C ILE A 417 4.33 -6.63 11.25
N LEU A 418 4.64 -7.52 12.19
CA LEU A 418 4.89 -8.94 11.89
C LEU A 418 3.62 -9.68 11.45
N GLU A 419 2.45 -9.34 12.02
CA GLU A 419 1.17 -9.92 11.62
C GLU A 419 0.78 -9.53 10.19
N LEU A 420 0.89 -8.24 9.85
CA LEU A 420 0.59 -7.76 8.49
C LEU A 420 1.61 -8.27 7.46
N ALA A 421 2.89 -8.38 7.84
CA ALA A 421 3.90 -8.99 6.98
C ALA A 421 3.56 -10.44 6.67
N ARG A 422 3.21 -11.27 7.67
CA ARG A 422 2.79 -12.67 7.46
C ARG A 422 1.61 -12.77 6.52
N LYS A 423 0.57 -11.94 6.69
CA LYS A 423 -0.59 -11.92 5.79
C LYS A 423 -0.22 -11.57 4.35
N CYS A 424 0.79 -10.71 4.14
CA CYS A 424 1.31 -10.46 2.80
C CYS A 424 2.01 -11.70 2.22
N MET A 425 2.79 -12.42 3.03
CA MET A 425 3.47 -13.64 2.57
C MET A 425 2.45 -14.75 2.25
N GLU A 426 1.42 -14.93 3.08
CA GLU A 426 0.33 -15.89 2.84
C GLU A 426 -0.34 -15.67 1.47
N VAL A 427 -0.37 -14.45 0.95
CA VAL A 427 -0.98 -14.17 -0.36
C VAL A 427 0.05 -13.91 -1.46
N GLU A 428 1.31 -14.31 -1.25
CA GLU A 428 2.41 -14.16 -2.21
C GLU A 428 2.65 -12.69 -2.64
N GLY A 429 2.37 -11.74 -1.75
CA GLY A 429 2.32 -10.31 -2.04
C GLY A 429 3.51 -9.50 -1.54
N VAL A 430 3.36 -8.17 -1.55
CA VAL A 430 4.41 -7.22 -1.19
C VAL A 430 4.09 -6.52 0.14
N PHE A 431 4.89 -6.78 1.17
CA PHE A 431 4.80 -6.04 2.42
C PHE A 431 5.59 -4.73 2.33
N THR A 432 4.89 -3.61 2.15
CA THR A 432 5.50 -2.26 2.14
C THR A 432 5.50 -1.64 3.53
N LEU A 433 6.70 -1.41 4.08
CA LEU A 433 6.94 -0.75 5.35
C LEU A 433 7.61 0.62 5.13
N LEU A 434 7.01 1.66 5.68
CA LEU A 434 7.56 3.02 5.70
C LEU A 434 8.16 3.34 7.07
N TRP A 435 9.44 3.74 7.06
CA TRP A 435 10.13 4.26 8.23
C TRP A 435 10.86 5.56 7.90
N HIS A 436 10.55 6.65 8.61
CA HIS A 436 11.19 7.95 8.41
C HIS A 436 12.56 7.98 9.09
N ASN A 437 13.53 8.69 8.50
CA ASN A 437 14.83 8.85 9.15
C ASN A 437 14.74 9.58 10.50
N ALA A 438 13.76 10.48 10.66
CA ALA A 438 13.53 11.22 11.89
C ALA A 438 13.01 10.35 13.06
N THR A 439 12.45 9.16 12.79
CA THR A 439 11.96 8.25 13.85
C THR A 439 13.04 7.27 14.34
N LEU A 440 14.29 7.38 13.86
CA LEU A 440 15.44 6.68 14.45
C LEU A 440 16.11 7.44 15.60
N VAL A 441 15.71 8.68 15.86
CA VAL A 441 16.46 9.60 16.72
C VAL A 441 15.56 10.35 17.71
N GLY A 442 16.19 11.04 18.68
CA GLY A 442 15.49 11.84 19.68
C GLY A 442 14.46 11.05 20.48
N LYS A 443 13.26 11.63 20.66
CA LYS A 443 12.17 11.01 21.44
C LYS A 443 11.62 9.70 20.85
N TYR A 444 11.97 9.37 19.61
CA TYR A 444 11.52 8.15 18.93
C TYR A 444 12.58 7.05 18.91
N LEU A 445 13.73 7.24 19.59
CA LEU A 445 14.86 6.32 19.53
C LEU A 445 14.48 4.86 19.79
N ASP A 446 13.59 4.58 20.75
CA ASP A 446 13.17 3.21 21.05
C ASP A 446 12.32 2.59 19.93
N TRP A 447 11.56 3.40 19.19
CA TRP A 447 10.90 2.94 17.95
C TRP A 447 11.92 2.62 16.86
N GLY A 448 12.97 3.43 16.72
CA GLY A 448 14.10 3.16 15.83
C GLY A 448 14.81 1.84 16.15
N LYS A 449 15.07 1.56 17.43
CA LYS A 449 15.62 0.26 17.88
C LYS A 449 14.69 -0.90 17.53
N MET A 450 13.39 -0.76 17.82
CA MET A 450 12.41 -1.79 17.48
C MET A 450 12.37 -2.08 15.98
N TYR A 451 12.42 -1.05 15.14
CA TYR A 451 12.48 -1.22 13.68
C TYR A 451 13.69 -2.07 13.29
N ILE A 452 14.89 -1.72 13.76
CA ILE A 452 16.13 -2.45 13.47
C ILE A 452 16.04 -3.92 13.93
N GLU A 453 15.54 -4.15 15.15
CA GLU A 453 15.35 -5.49 15.72
C GLU A 453 14.26 -6.31 15.01
N THR A 454 13.40 -5.68 14.23
CA THR A 454 12.32 -6.35 13.47
C THR A 454 12.78 -6.80 12.09
N LEU A 455 13.78 -6.15 11.49
CA LEU A 455 14.25 -6.47 10.13
C LEU A 455 14.71 -7.92 9.94
N PRO A 456 15.48 -8.56 10.86
CA PRO A 456 15.87 -9.96 10.70
C PRO A 456 14.66 -10.91 10.63
N TYR A 457 13.60 -10.63 11.39
CA TYR A 457 12.37 -11.43 11.37
C TYR A 457 11.61 -11.27 10.06
N LEU A 458 11.59 -10.06 9.47
CA LEU A 458 11.02 -9.85 8.14
C LEU A 458 11.81 -10.60 7.06
N LYS A 459 13.14 -10.65 7.19
CA LYS A 459 14.03 -11.42 6.31
C LYS A 459 13.76 -12.93 6.40
N GLU A 460 13.60 -13.46 7.60
CA GLU A 460 13.25 -14.89 7.79
C GLU A 460 11.90 -15.27 7.15
N LEU A 461 10.92 -14.35 7.14
CA LEU A 461 9.60 -14.63 6.56
C LEU A 461 9.68 -14.94 5.06
N ILE A 462 10.55 -14.24 4.32
CA ILE A 462 10.73 -14.51 2.87
C ILE A 462 11.64 -15.71 2.60
N GLU A 463 12.59 -16.01 3.47
CA GLU A 463 13.49 -17.16 3.29
C GLU A 463 12.80 -18.49 3.57
N LYS A 464 11.89 -18.53 4.54
CA LYS A 464 11.05 -19.72 4.81
C LYS A 464 10.10 -20.03 3.66
N ASP A 465 9.64 -19.02 2.94
CA ASP A 465 8.73 -19.20 1.79
C ASP A 465 9.47 -19.65 0.51
N GLN A 466 10.73 -19.24 0.34
CA GLN A 466 11.58 -19.65 -0.79
C GLN A 466 12.21 -21.04 -0.62
N GLY A 467 12.07 -21.67 0.56
CA GLY A 467 12.70 -22.95 0.91
C GLY A 467 11.77 -24.17 0.84
N CYS A 468 10.58 -24.06 0.24
CA CYS A 468 9.60 -25.14 0.17
C CYS A 468 9.38 -25.64 -1.27
#